data_AF-A0A7X5J7G5-F1
#
_entry.id   AF-A0A7X5J7G5-F1
#
_cell.length_a   1.000
_cell.length_b   1.000
_cell.length_c   1.000
_cell.angle_alpha   90.00
_cell.angle_beta   90.00
_cell.angle_gamma   90.00
#
_symmetry.space_group_name_H-M   'P 1'
#
loop_
_entity.id
_entity.type
_entity.pdbx_description
1 polymer ?
#
loop_
_entity_poly.entity_id
_entity_poly.type
_entity_poly.pdbx_seq_one_letter_code
_entity_poly.pdbx_strand_id
1 'polypeptide(L)'
;MDDNAYLAMSADPLADGLAHARSRFARPDLDDATLMGALASAMVHLGVTGTVEELLSGGDLDLIAAVASCAPLPQPRVGLAMPEHDLQGRMDLSASSFRAFLRGLIGPRSSVGG
;
A
#
# COMPACT_ATOMS: atom_id res chain seq x y z
N MET A 1 -30.96 32.08 -8.33
CA MET A 1 -30.16 32.24 -7.10
C MET A 1 -29.40 30.94 -6.99
N ASP A 2 -28.25 30.97 -7.66
CA ASP A 2 -27.47 29.82 -8.07
C ASP A 2 -26.47 29.51 -6.97
N ASP A 3 -26.96 28.82 -5.94
CA ASP A 3 -26.15 28.28 -4.86
C ASP A 3 -25.73 26.85 -5.22
N ASN A 4 -24.42 26.58 -5.15
CA ASN A 4 -23.73 25.29 -5.34
C ASN A 4 -23.36 24.89 -6.77
N ALA A 5 -22.16 25.30 -7.20
CA ALA A 5 -21.10 24.34 -7.58
C ALA A 5 -19.84 25.09 -8.03
N TYR A 6 -19.32 26.00 -7.19
CA TYR A 6 -17.90 26.34 -7.27
C TYR A 6 -17.14 25.18 -6.61
N LEU A 7 -17.17 24.00 -7.25
CA LEU A 7 -16.13 23.01 -7.01
C LEU A 7 -14.85 23.76 -7.33
N ALA A 8 -14.10 24.12 -6.29
CA ALA A 8 -12.80 24.73 -6.43
C ALA A 8 -11.96 23.71 -7.21
N MET A 9 -11.96 23.86 -8.53
CA MET A 9 -11.04 23.19 -9.41
C MET A 9 -9.69 23.64 -8.91
N SER A 10 -8.94 22.71 -8.33
CA SER A 10 -7.64 23.00 -7.73
C SER A 10 -6.83 23.89 -8.64
N ALA A 11 -6.18 24.90 -8.06
CA ALA A 11 -5.32 25.81 -8.83
C ALA A 11 -4.20 25.04 -9.57
N ASP A 12 -3.86 23.84 -9.10
CA ASP A 12 -2.96 22.92 -9.78
C ASP A 12 -3.34 21.44 -9.48
N PRO A 13 -4.13 20.79 -10.34
CA PRO A 13 -4.58 19.41 -10.12
C PRO A 13 -3.43 18.40 -10.16
N LEU A 14 -2.32 18.73 -10.84
CA LEU A 14 -1.14 17.87 -10.87
C LEU A 14 -0.41 17.88 -9.53
N ALA A 15 -0.25 19.07 -8.93
CA ALA A 15 0.34 19.21 -7.60
C ALA A 15 -0.45 18.42 -6.54
N ASP A 16 -1.78 18.47 -6.61
CA ASP A 16 -2.65 17.70 -5.71
C ASP A 16 -2.52 16.19 -5.93
N GLY A 17 -2.48 15.74 -7.19
CA GLY A 17 -2.25 14.33 -7.53
C GLY A 17 -0.90 13.82 -7.01
N LEU A 18 0.16 14.61 -7.14
CA LEU A 18 1.50 14.28 -6.62
C LEU A 18 1.51 14.24 -5.08
N ALA A 19 0.86 15.21 -4.42
CA ALA A 19 0.73 15.22 -2.96
C ALA A 19 -0.05 13.99 -2.46
N HIS A 20 -1.12 13.61 -3.16
CA HIS A 20 -1.89 12.41 -2.84
C HIS A 20 -1.05 11.13 -3.00
N ALA A 21 -0.32 11.00 -4.13
CA ALA A 21 0.55 9.85 -4.38
C ALA A 21 1.66 9.71 -3.31
N ARG A 22 2.31 10.81 -2.90
CA ARG A 22 3.30 10.81 -1.81
C ARG A 22 2.74 10.32 -0.49
N SER A 23 1.56 10.84 -0.12
CA SER A 23 0.86 10.44 1.10
C SER A 23 0.56 8.95 1.08
N ARG A 24 0.08 8.44 -0.06
CA ARG A 24 -0.23 7.01 -0.24
C ARG A 24 0.99 6.11 -0.09
N PHE A 25 2.16 6.54 -0.56
CA PHE A 25 3.39 5.77 -0.39
C PHE A 25 4.00 5.85 1.01
N ALA A 26 3.51 6.75 1.88
CA ALA A 26 4.16 7.09 3.14
C ALA A 26 5.66 7.43 2.94
N ARG A 27 5.98 8.05 1.80
CA ARG A 27 7.35 8.40 1.37
C ARG A 27 7.47 9.89 1.06
N PRO A 28 7.45 10.76 2.10
CA PRO A 28 7.59 12.21 1.93
C PRO A 28 8.98 12.63 1.44
N ASP A 29 9.96 11.73 1.49
CA ASP A 29 11.33 11.94 1.02
C ASP A 29 11.49 11.89 -0.50
N LEU A 30 10.47 11.46 -1.25
CA LEU A 30 10.53 11.36 -2.71
C LEU A 30 10.25 12.71 -3.39
N ASP A 31 11.20 13.14 -4.22
CA ASP A 31 11.00 14.24 -5.16
C ASP A 31 10.02 13.88 -6.28
N ASP A 32 9.44 14.90 -6.92
CA ASP A 32 8.39 14.74 -7.94
C ASP A 32 8.92 13.94 -9.14
N ALA A 33 10.17 14.16 -9.54
CA ALA A 33 10.77 13.47 -10.69
C ALA A 33 10.89 11.95 -10.46
N THR A 34 11.33 11.54 -9.28
CA THR A 34 11.44 10.14 -8.87
C THR A 34 10.06 9.49 -8.77
N LEU A 35 9.10 10.22 -8.21
CA LEU A 35 7.71 9.77 -8.09
C LEU A 35 7.07 9.56 -9.47
N MET A 36 7.19 10.54 -10.36
CA MET A 36 6.69 10.43 -11.74
C MET A 36 7.38 9.31 -12.50
N GLY A 37 8.69 9.13 -12.35
CA GLY A 37 9.42 8.03 -12.97
C GLY A 37 8.93 6.65 -12.49
N ALA A 38 8.68 6.50 -11.20
CA ALA A 38 8.15 5.25 -10.64
C ALA A 38 6.72 4.96 -11.13
N LEU A 39 5.86 5.96 -11.17
CA LEU A 39 4.50 5.83 -11.71
C LEU A 39 4.51 5.52 -13.21
N ALA A 40 5.36 6.18 -13.99
CA ALA A 40 5.52 5.91 -15.42
C ALA A 40 5.95 4.46 -15.66
N SER A 41 6.91 3.97 -14.87
CA SER A 41 7.35 2.56 -14.95
C SER A 41 6.21 1.60 -14.63
N ALA A 42 5.39 1.87 -13.62
CA ALA A 42 4.22 1.06 -13.31
C ALA A 42 3.17 1.08 -14.41
N MET A 43 2.88 2.25 -15.00
CA MET A 43 1.95 2.37 -16.13
C MET A 43 2.38 1.49 -17.31
N VAL A 44 3.68 1.49 -17.65
CA VAL A 44 4.22 0.62 -18.72
C VAL A 44 4.00 -0.85 -18.38
N HIS A 45 4.24 -1.27 -17.15
CA HIS A 45 4.06 -2.67 -16.74
C HIS A 45 2.59 -3.11 -16.68
N LEU A 46 1.68 -2.20 -16.34
CA LEU A 46 0.25 -2.46 -16.31
C LEU A 46 -0.43 -2.29 -17.68
N GLY A 47 0.29 -1.80 -18.69
CA GLY A 47 -0.27 -1.50 -20.01
C GLY A 47 -1.21 -0.30 -20.03
N VAL A 48 -1.07 0.62 -19.07
CA VAL A 48 -1.86 1.85 -19.01
C VAL A 48 -1.27 2.85 -20.00
N THR A 49 -2.10 3.32 -20.94
CA THR A 49 -1.71 4.31 -21.95
C THR A 49 -1.88 5.73 -21.42
N GLY A 50 -1.08 6.67 -21.95
CA GLY A 50 -1.14 8.09 -21.58
C GLY A 50 0.10 8.51 -20.78
N THR A 51 0.06 9.73 -20.24
CA THR A 51 1.13 10.27 -19.40
C THR A 51 0.78 10.18 -17.91
N VAL A 52 1.80 10.28 -17.06
CA VAL A 52 1.59 10.30 -15.60
C VAL A 52 0.83 11.57 -15.19
N GLU A 53 1.10 12.68 -15.87
CA GLU A 53 0.43 13.95 -15.66
C GLU A 53 -1.06 13.87 -15.98
N GLU A 54 -1.42 13.21 -17.08
CA GLU A 54 -2.82 12.93 -17.43
C GLU A 54 -3.49 12.05 -16.38
N LEU A 55 -2.79 10.99 -15.92
CA LEU A 55 -3.27 10.12 -14.86
C LEU A 55 -3.51 10.89 -13.55
N LEU A 56 -2.61 11.78 -13.16
CA LEU A 56 -2.69 12.48 -11.87
C LEU A 56 -3.62 13.70 -11.88
N SER A 57 -3.77 14.38 -13.02
CA SER A 57 -4.58 15.61 -13.13
C SER A 57 -6.07 15.36 -13.37
N GLY A 58 -6.46 14.16 -13.77
CA GLY A 58 -7.87 13.84 -14.04
C GLY A 58 -8.17 12.34 -14.20
N GLY A 59 -7.22 11.47 -13.85
CA GLY A 59 -7.43 10.02 -13.89
C GLY A 59 -8.36 9.53 -12.79
N ASP A 60 -8.90 8.34 -13.02
CA ASP A 60 -9.70 7.61 -12.04
C ASP A 60 -8.85 7.30 -10.78
N LEU A 61 -9.40 7.57 -9.60
CA LEU A 61 -8.74 7.33 -8.31
C LEU A 61 -8.39 5.84 -8.13
N ASP A 62 -9.25 4.94 -8.62
CA ASP A 62 -8.99 3.50 -8.55
C ASP A 62 -7.83 3.09 -9.45
N LEU A 63 -7.74 3.69 -10.65
CA LEU A 63 -6.61 3.50 -11.56
C LEU A 63 -5.31 4.05 -10.97
N ILE A 64 -5.34 5.25 -10.39
CA ILE A 64 -4.20 5.84 -9.69
C ILE A 64 -3.75 4.91 -8.55
N ALA A 65 -4.69 4.37 -7.77
CA ALA A 65 -4.39 3.46 -6.69
C ALA A 65 -3.75 2.14 -7.19
N ALA A 66 -4.23 1.60 -8.30
CA ALA A 66 -3.68 0.41 -8.95
C ALA A 66 -2.26 0.65 -9.47
N VAL A 67 -2.05 1.73 -10.23
CA VAL A 67 -0.72 2.12 -10.73
C VAL A 67 0.25 2.35 -9.57
N ALA A 68 -0.19 3.07 -8.54
CA ALA A 68 0.62 3.31 -7.35
C ALA A 68 1.02 1.99 -6.67
N SER A 69 0.12 1.03 -6.54
CA SER A 69 0.44 -0.27 -5.91
C SER A 69 1.54 -1.06 -6.62
N CYS A 70 1.77 -0.79 -7.90
CA CYS A 70 2.80 -1.42 -8.72
C CYS A 70 4.05 -0.55 -8.91
N ALA A 71 4.10 0.65 -8.33
CA ALA A 71 5.22 1.57 -8.48
C ALA A 71 6.51 0.99 -7.85
N PRO A 72 7.58 0.77 -8.64
CA PRO A 72 8.85 0.31 -8.10
C PRO A 72 9.58 1.48 -7.43
N LEU A 73 9.28 1.72 -6.15
CA LEU A 73 9.90 2.81 -5.39
C LEU A 73 11.35 2.46 -5.00
N PRO A 74 12.26 3.45 -5.02
CA PRO A 74 13.62 3.26 -4.52
C PRO A 74 13.61 3.00 -3.01
N GLN A 75 14.67 2.35 -2.51
CA GLN A 75 14.82 2.11 -1.07
C GLN A 75 14.79 3.43 -0.27
N PRO A 76 14.18 3.43 0.92
CA PRO A 76 14.23 4.58 1.83
C PRO A 76 15.67 4.99 2.13
N ARG A 77 15.97 6.30 2.05
CA ARG A 77 17.30 6.84 2.38
C ARG A 77 17.50 7.00 3.89
N VAL A 78 16.40 6.99 4.65
CA VAL A 78 16.44 7.00 6.11
C VAL A 78 16.61 5.57 6.58
N GLY A 79 17.54 5.34 7.50
CA GLY A 79 17.69 4.05 8.15
C GLY A 79 16.34 3.65 8.75
N LEU A 80 15.80 2.52 8.31
CA LEU A 80 14.60 1.96 8.91
C LEU A 80 14.91 1.74 10.38
N ALA A 81 14.24 2.47 11.27
CA ALA A 81 14.33 2.19 12.69
C ALA A 81 13.86 0.75 12.87
N MET A 82 14.78 -0.14 13.23
CA MET A 82 14.40 -1.46 13.71
C MET A 82 13.54 -1.23 14.95
N PRO A 83 12.28 -1.69 15.01
CA PRO A 83 11.56 -1.68 16.27
C PRO A 83 12.41 -2.46 17.28
N GLU A 84 12.70 -1.83 18.42
CA GLU A 84 13.34 -2.51 19.54
C GLU A 84 12.39 -3.60 20.03
N HIS A 85 12.54 -4.81 19.49
CA HIS A 85 11.85 -5.97 20.02
C HIS A 85 12.57 -6.39 21.30
N ASP A 86 12.14 -5.84 22.42
CA ASP A 86 12.41 -6.49 23.70
C ASP A 86 11.56 -7.78 23.73
N LEU A 87 12.18 -8.91 23.40
CA LEU A 87 11.59 -10.26 23.53
C LEU A 87 11.43 -10.66 25.02
N GLN A 88 11.18 -9.71 25.92
CA GLN A 88 10.84 -9.93 27.33
C GLN A 88 9.33 -10.09 27.56
N GLY A 89 8.58 -10.40 26.51
CA GLY A 89 7.26 -11.00 26.67
C GLY A 89 7.40 -12.40 27.26
N ARG A 90 7.29 -12.52 28.58
CA ARG A 90 7.09 -13.78 29.30
C ARG A 90 6.12 -14.66 28.52
N MET A 91 6.65 -15.67 27.83
CA MET A 91 5.84 -16.76 27.34
C MET A 91 5.43 -17.58 28.56
N ASP A 92 4.32 -17.20 29.20
CA ASP A 92 3.58 -18.11 30.07
C ASP A 92 2.98 -19.19 29.16
N LEU A 93 3.82 -20.15 28.78
CA LEU A 93 3.42 -21.41 28.18
C LEU A 93 2.70 -22.21 29.26
N SER A 94 1.46 -21.81 29.55
CA SER A 94 0.57 -22.58 30.40
C SER A 94 0.44 -23.99 29.80
N ALA A 95 0.72 -25.00 30.63
CA ALA A 95 0.65 -26.42 30.29
C ALA A 95 -0.71 -26.85 29.70
N SER A 96 -1.76 -26.02 29.84
CA SER A 96 -3.07 -26.19 29.21
C SER A 96 -3.01 -26.14 27.67
N SER A 97 -2.16 -25.28 27.10
CA SER A 97 -2.09 -25.06 25.64
C SER A 97 -1.40 -26.21 24.91
N PHE A 98 -0.42 -26.86 25.55
CA PHE A 98 0.28 -28.02 24.99
C PHE A 98 -0.60 -29.28 24.95
N ARG A 99 -1.49 -29.46 25.94
CA ARG A 99 -2.46 -30.56 25.96
C ARG A 99 -3.53 -30.43 24.88
N ALA A 100 -3.95 -29.20 24.54
CA ALA A 100 -4.89 -28.97 23.44
C ALA A 100 -4.27 -29.31 22.08
N PHE A 101 -2.99 -28.98 21.88
CA PHE A 101 -2.25 -29.29 20.66
C PHE A 101 -2.04 -30.81 20.46
N LEU A 102 -1.69 -31.55 21.52
CA LEU A 102 -1.54 -33.01 21.45
C LEU A 102 -2.86 -33.75 21.21
N ARG A 103 -4.00 -33.20 21.64
CA ARG A 103 -5.33 -33.79 21.38
C ARG A 103 -5.74 -33.68 19.91
N GLY A 104 -5.27 -32.66 19.19
CA GLY A 104 -5.51 -32.49 17.75
C GLY A 104 -4.71 -33.44 16.86
N LEU A 105 -3.55 -33.92 17.34
CA LEU A 105 -2.66 -34.83 16.59
C LEU A 105 -3.04 -36.32 16.72
N ILE A 106 -3.85 -36.69 17.72
CA ILE A 106 -4.24 -38.08 18.00
C ILE A 106 -5.76 -38.31 17.78
N GLY A 107 -6.49 -37.31 17.27
CA GLY A 107 -7.92 -37.42 16.90
C GLY A 107 -8.13 -38.13 15.55
N PRO A 108 -9.23 -38.90 15.38
CA PRO A 108 -9.37 -39.91 14.32
C PRO A 108 -9.45 -39.28 12.92
N ARG A 109 -8.71 -39.88 11.97
CA ARG A 109 -8.84 -39.60 10.54
C ARG A 109 -10.17 -40.19 10.06
N SER A 110 -11.23 -39.39 10.01
CA SER A 110 -12.44 -39.74 9.24
C SER A 110 -12.14 -39.58 7.75
N SER A 111 -11.85 -40.73 7.14
CA SER A 111 -11.93 -41.05 5.72
C SER A 111 -13.34 -40.79 5.17
N VAL A 112 -13.42 -40.32 3.90
CA VAL A 112 -14.50 -40.47 2.87
C VAL A 112 -14.47 -39.19 2.00
N GLY A 113 -14.19 -39.18 0.69
CA GLY A 113 -13.98 -40.26 -0.27
C GLY A 113 -15.26 -40.91 -0.76
N GLY A 114 -15.99 -40.26 -1.68
CA GLY A 114 -17.18 -40.79 -2.37
C GLY A 114 -18.26 -39.77 -2.57
#